data_AF-A0A354AXE4-F1
#
_entry.id   AF-A0A354AXE4-F1
#
_cell.length_a   1.000
_cell.length_b   1.000
_cell.length_c   1.000
_cell.angle_alpha   90.00
_cell.angle_beta   90.00
_cell.angle_gamma   90.00
#
_symmetry.space_group_name_H-M   'P 1'
#
loop_
_entity.id
_entity.type
_entity.pdbx_description
1 polymer ?
#
loop_
_entity_poly.entity_id
_entity_poly.type
_entity_poly.pdbx_seq_one_letter_code
_entity_poly.pdbx_strand_id
1 'polypeptide(L)'
;RHPGPPGASKATPPQGNADRERFRRWTLADCGHPLIDAQLRELLATGYLSNQGRQWVASHFVNELRLPWTWGARFFKWMLIDAHPALNSGNWAYLAGLGSDPRSFGGTPRRFDLERQLRQYDPQETLRKLWT
;
A
#
# COMPACT_ATOMS: atom_id res chain seq x y z
N ARG A 1 35.39 12.74 -7.23
CA ARG A 1 34.31 11.73 -7.32
C ARG A 1 34.08 11.19 -5.92
N HIS A 2 33.09 11.68 -5.19
CA HIS A 2 32.75 11.14 -3.87
C HIS A 2 31.97 9.83 -4.03
N PRO A 3 32.23 8.80 -3.19
CA PRO A 3 31.41 7.60 -3.16
C PRO A 3 30.03 7.96 -2.62
N GLY A 4 28.97 7.57 -3.32
CA GLY A 4 27.59 7.78 -2.88
C GLY A 4 27.29 7.02 -1.57
N PRO A 5 26.32 7.49 -0.78
CA PRO A 5 26.01 6.90 0.53
C PRO A 5 25.51 5.45 0.40
N PRO A 6 25.88 4.55 1.32
CA PRO A 6 25.40 3.18 1.36
C PRO A 6 24.00 3.15 1.96
N GLY A 7 23.01 2.61 1.25
CA GLY A 7 21.68 2.42 1.85
C GLY A 7 20.47 2.30 0.94
N ALA A 8 20.61 2.30 -0.39
CA ALA A 8 19.49 1.86 -1.23
C ALA A 8 19.41 0.34 -1.14
N SER A 9 18.49 -0.19 -0.33
CA SER A 9 18.11 -1.60 -0.43
C SER A 9 17.55 -1.81 -1.84
N LYS A 10 18.39 -2.35 -2.74
CA LYS A 10 17.99 -2.76 -4.08
C LYS A 10 16.99 -3.91 -3.92
N ALA A 11 15.70 -3.59 -3.81
CA ALA A 11 14.68 -4.62 -3.83
C ALA A 11 14.58 -5.19 -5.26
N THR A 12 15.15 -6.37 -5.46
CA THR A 12 15.11 -7.20 -6.68
C THR A 12 14.82 -8.64 -6.22
N PRO A 13 14.04 -9.45 -6.96
CA PRO A 13 12.78 -9.98 -6.45
C PRO A 13 12.85 -11.46 -6.02
N PRO A 14 11.84 -11.95 -5.30
CA PRO A 14 11.38 -13.32 -5.46
C PRO A 14 10.06 -13.30 -6.27
N GLN A 15 10.12 -13.50 -7.59
CA GLN A 15 8.92 -13.76 -8.40
C GLN A 15 8.46 -15.22 -8.25
N GLY A 16 8.38 -15.69 -7.00
CA GLY A 16 7.94 -17.03 -6.66
C GLY A 16 6.42 -17.14 -6.64
N ASN A 17 5.90 -18.37 -6.68
CA ASN A 17 4.47 -18.64 -6.59
C ASN A 17 3.84 -18.05 -5.32
N ALA A 18 4.59 -18.01 -4.20
CA ALA A 18 4.11 -17.44 -2.94
C ALA A 18 3.83 -15.94 -3.02
N ASP A 19 4.66 -15.17 -3.73
CA ASP A 19 4.49 -13.72 -3.87
C ASP A 19 3.30 -13.39 -4.77
N ARG A 20 3.11 -14.20 -5.84
CA ARG A 20 1.92 -14.12 -6.70
C ARG A 20 0.65 -14.47 -5.94
N GLU A 21 0.71 -15.46 -5.04
CA GLU A 21 -0.44 -15.84 -4.23
C GLU A 21 -0.79 -14.77 -3.19
N ARG A 22 0.21 -14.20 -2.48
CA ARG A 22 -0.03 -13.06 -1.57
C ARG A 22 -0.63 -11.87 -2.33
N PHE A 23 -0.12 -11.57 -3.52
CA PHE A 23 -0.68 -10.54 -4.39
C PHE A 23 -2.13 -10.84 -4.77
N ARG A 24 -2.40 -12.08 -5.25
CA ARG A 24 -3.74 -12.51 -5.65
C ARG A 24 -4.74 -12.39 -4.51
N ARG A 25 -4.42 -12.95 -3.34
CA ARG A 25 -5.25 -12.85 -2.13
C ARG A 25 -5.55 -11.41 -1.76
N TRP A 26 -4.53 -10.55 -1.81
CA TRP A 26 -4.71 -9.11 -1.58
C TRP A 26 -5.61 -8.45 -2.65
N THR A 27 -5.48 -8.77 -3.93
CA THR A 27 -6.39 -8.22 -4.95
C THR A 27 -7.83 -8.71 -4.81
N LEU A 28 -8.05 -9.80 -4.07
CA LEU A 28 -9.35 -10.41 -3.79
C LEU A 28 -9.91 -10.05 -2.40
N ALA A 29 -9.27 -9.12 -1.68
CA ALA A 29 -9.66 -8.76 -0.31
C ALA A 29 -9.72 -9.95 0.67
N ASP A 30 -8.73 -10.84 0.55
CA ASP A 30 -8.47 -11.97 1.45
C ASP A 30 -6.99 -11.95 1.93
N CYS A 31 -6.46 -10.77 2.28
CA CYS A 31 -5.10 -10.69 2.79
C CYS A 31 -5.00 -11.05 4.29
N GLY A 32 -6.14 -11.29 4.96
CA GLY A 32 -6.19 -11.70 6.36
C GLY A 32 -6.05 -10.53 7.35
N HIS A 33 -6.21 -9.29 6.86
CA HIS A 33 -6.21 -8.11 7.70
C HIS A 33 -7.56 -7.40 7.56
N PRO A 34 -8.46 -7.49 8.56
CA PRO A 34 -9.87 -7.10 8.41
C PRO A 34 -10.10 -5.69 7.86
N LEU A 35 -9.35 -4.69 8.33
CA LEU A 35 -9.44 -3.33 7.78
C LEU A 35 -9.02 -3.24 6.31
N ILE A 36 -7.92 -3.90 5.94
CA ILE A 36 -7.39 -3.84 4.58
C ILE A 36 -8.33 -4.59 3.63
N ASP A 37 -8.86 -5.73 4.07
CA ASP A 37 -9.88 -6.48 3.34
C ASP A 37 -11.16 -5.64 3.15
N ALA A 38 -11.61 -4.92 4.18
CA ALA A 38 -12.74 -3.99 4.08
C ALA A 38 -12.49 -2.87 3.05
N GLN A 39 -11.33 -2.21 3.09
CA GLN A 39 -10.98 -1.18 2.11
C GLN A 39 -10.86 -1.75 0.68
N LEU A 40 -10.31 -2.95 0.53
CA LEU A 40 -10.21 -3.58 -0.79
C LEU A 40 -11.59 -3.96 -1.33
N ARG A 41 -12.54 -4.37 -0.49
CA ARG A 41 -13.93 -4.60 -0.90
C ARG A 41 -14.64 -3.33 -1.31
N GLU A 42 -14.44 -2.23 -0.56
CA GLU A 42 -14.93 -0.91 -0.96
C GLU A 42 -14.40 -0.54 -2.35
N LEU A 43 -13.09 -0.70 -2.58
CA LEU A 43 -12.46 -0.42 -3.87
C LEU A 43 -13.02 -1.29 -4.99
N LEU A 44 -13.18 -2.59 -4.77
CA LEU A 44 -13.71 -3.53 -5.76
C LEU A 44 -15.17 -3.23 -6.12
N ALA A 45 -15.98 -2.83 -5.15
CA ALA A 45 -17.40 -2.57 -5.35
C ALA A 45 -17.69 -1.19 -5.95
N THR A 46 -16.89 -0.17 -5.61
CA THR A 46 -17.20 1.23 -5.93
C THR A 46 -16.23 1.88 -6.90
N GLY A 47 -15.03 1.31 -7.08
CA GLY A 47 -13.93 1.95 -7.77
C GLY A 47 -13.36 3.18 -7.04
N TYR A 48 -13.68 3.36 -5.75
CA TYR A 48 -13.24 4.49 -4.95
C TYR A 48 -12.58 4.05 -3.64
N LEU A 49 -11.65 4.88 -3.16
CA LEU A 49 -11.11 4.82 -1.82
C LEU A 49 -10.85 6.23 -1.31
N SER A 50 -11.15 6.48 -0.03
CA SER A 50 -10.70 7.68 0.67
C SER A 50 -9.17 7.79 0.67
N ASN A 51 -8.63 9.00 0.76
CA ASN A 51 -7.17 9.22 0.80
C ASN A 51 -6.49 8.47 1.96
N GLN A 52 -7.19 8.34 3.09
CA GLN A 52 -6.70 7.57 4.23
C GLN A 52 -6.69 6.06 3.94
N GLY A 53 -7.76 5.55 3.33
CA GLY A 53 -7.85 4.15 2.89
C GLY A 53 -6.74 3.78 1.90
N ARG A 54 -6.43 4.66 0.94
CA ARG A 54 -5.32 4.47 0.00
C ARG A 54 -3.97 4.34 0.73
N GLN A 55 -3.73 5.16 1.75
CA GLN A 55 -2.50 5.10 2.55
C GLN A 55 -2.41 3.81 3.37
N TRP A 56 -3.51 3.36 4.00
CA TRP A 56 -3.54 2.10 4.74
C TRP A 56 -3.25 0.90 3.85
N VAL A 57 -3.96 0.81 2.72
CA VAL A 57 -3.85 -0.29 1.76
C VAL A 57 -2.45 -0.35 1.14
N ALA A 58 -1.89 0.79 0.74
CA ALA A 58 -0.54 0.84 0.19
C ALA A 58 0.55 0.59 1.25
N SER A 59 0.38 1.10 2.48
CA SER A 59 1.30 0.82 3.59
C SER A 59 1.35 -0.67 3.91
N HIS A 60 0.20 -1.34 4.00
CA HIS A 60 0.11 -2.78 4.20
C HIS A 60 0.84 -3.54 3.08
N PHE A 61 0.58 -3.15 1.82
CA PHE A 61 1.20 -3.79 0.66
C PHE A 61 2.73 -3.72 0.68
N VAL A 62 3.27 -2.55 0.97
CA VAL A 62 4.72 -2.31 0.94
C VAL A 62 5.42 -2.90 2.18
N ASN A 63 4.84 -2.77 3.37
CA ASN A 63 5.52 -3.11 4.61
C ASN A 63 5.24 -4.54 5.09
N GLU A 64 3.99 -5.00 4.97
CA GLU A 64 3.57 -6.32 5.46
C GLU A 64 3.73 -7.39 4.39
N LEU A 65 3.26 -7.14 3.15
CA LEU A 65 3.43 -8.11 2.05
C LEU A 65 4.84 -8.09 1.46
N ARG A 66 5.56 -6.97 1.62
CA ARG A 66 6.90 -6.70 1.07
C ARG A 66 7.00 -6.97 -0.43
N LEU A 67 5.92 -6.68 -1.15
CA LEU A 67 5.83 -6.88 -2.59
C LEU A 67 6.30 -5.64 -3.36
N PRO A 68 6.67 -5.77 -4.65
CA PRO A 68 7.03 -4.62 -5.48
C PRO A 68 5.87 -3.63 -5.57
N TRP A 69 6.06 -2.40 -5.09
CA TRP A 69 5.02 -1.36 -5.07
C TRP A 69 4.37 -1.11 -6.44
N THR A 70 5.10 -1.37 -7.53
CA THR A 70 4.61 -1.23 -8.91
C THR A 70 3.43 -2.15 -9.21
N TRP A 71 3.32 -3.30 -8.53
CA TRP A 71 2.18 -4.21 -8.66
C TRP A 71 0.92 -3.57 -8.06
N GLY A 72 1.04 -3.03 -6.85
CA GLY A 72 -0.05 -2.29 -6.21
C GLY A 72 -0.46 -1.04 -6.99
N ALA A 73 0.50 -0.26 -7.48
CA ALA A 73 0.23 0.91 -8.32
C ALA A 73 -0.52 0.53 -9.61
N ARG A 74 -0.14 -0.58 -10.27
CA ARG A 74 -0.84 -1.09 -11.45
C ARG A 74 -2.27 -1.55 -11.12
N PHE A 75 -2.47 -2.24 -10.00
CA PHE A 75 -3.81 -2.62 -9.55
C PHE A 75 -4.68 -1.39 -9.30
N PHE A 76 -4.18 -0.39 -8.57
CA PHE A 76 -4.90 0.85 -8.30
C PHE A 76 -5.26 1.62 -9.58
N LYS A 77 -4.38 1.60 -10.59
CA LYS A 77 -4.67 2.21 -11.90
C LYS A 77 -5.90 1.58 -12.57
N TRP A 78 -6.13 0.29 -12.40
CA TRP A 78 -7.27 -0.41 -12.98
C TRP A 78 -8.55 -0.28 -12.15
N MET A 79 -8.41 -0.18 -10.83
CA MET A 79 -9.56 -0.18 -9.93
C MET A 79 -10.11 1.21 -9.63
N LEU A 80 -9.26 2.22 -9.52
CA LEU A 80 -9.70 3.56 -9.15
C LEU A 80 -10.32 4.29 -10.34
N ILE A 81 -11.55 4.74 -10.18
CA ILE A 81 -12.26 5.55 -11.17
C ILE A 81 -11.59 6.92 -11.38
N ASP A 82 -10.89 7.42 -10.35
CA ASP A 82 -10.21 8.72 -10.34
C ASP A 82 -8.69 8.61 -10.52
N ALA A 83 -8.20 7.48 -11.07
CA ALA A 83 -6.77 7.22 -11.21
C ALA A 83 -6.08 8.24 -12.14
N HIS A 84 -5.32 9.19 -11.57
CA HIS A 84 -4.35 9.98 -12.33
C HIS A 84 -2.97 9.29 -12.33
N PRO A 85 -2.37 8.97 -13.50
CA PRO A 85 -1.15 8.16 -13.58
C PRO A 85 0.02 8.67 -12.74
N ALA A 86 0.24 9.99 -12.75
CA ALA A 86 1.33 10.63 -12.03
C ALA A 86 1.12 10.62 -10.50
N LEU A 87 -0.11 10.90 -10.05
CA LEU A 87 -0.42 10.98 -8.61
C LEU A 87 -0.42 9.58 -7.98
N ASN A 88 -0.99 8.60 -8.67
CA ASN A 88 -0.99 7.22 -8.21
C ASN A 88 0.44 6.69 -8.08
N SER A 89 1.24 6.77 -9.17
CA SER A 89 2.61 6.25 -9.15
C SER A 89 3.50 7.01 -8.16
N GLY A 90 3.33 8.33 -8.05
CA GLY A 90 4.06 9.17 -7.10
C GLY A 90 3.77 8.81 -5.65
N ASN A 91 2.50 8.65 -5.28
CA ASN A 91 2.12 8.24 -3.92
C ASN A 91 2.65 6.85 -3.55
N TRP A 92 2.58 5.89 -4.47
CA TRP A 92 3.12 4.56 -4.23
C TRP A 92 4.64 4.55 -4.10
N ALA A 93 5.35 5.28 -4.96
CA ALA A 93 6.81 5.43 -4.88
C ALA A 93 7.23 6.12 -3.57
N TYR A 94 6.51 7.18 -3.19
CA TYR A 94 6.68 7.88 -1.92
C TYR A 94 6.56 6.93 -0.72
N LEU A 95 5.49 6.13 -0.66
CA LEU A 95 5.28 5.15 0.41
C LEU A 95 6.35 4.04 0.41
N ALA A 96 6.85 3.66 -0.77
CA ALA A 96 7.95 2.72 -0.92
C ALA A 96 9.33 3.27 -0.52
N GLY A 97 9.42 4.53 -0.07
CA GLY A 97 10.69 5.18 0.27
C GLY A 97 11.51 5.59 -0.95
N LEU A 98 10.94 5.53 -2.16
CA LEU A 98 11.55 5.99 -3.41
C LEU A 98 11.15 7.45 -3.65
N GLY A 99 11.75 8.34 -2.86
CA GLY A 99 11.52 9.78 -2.95
C GLY A 99 12.45 10.56 -2.02
N SER A 100 12.49 11.88 -2.20
CA SER A 100 13.27 12.81 -1.37
C SER A 100 12.51 13.20 -0.10
N ASP A 101 12.05 12.21 0.69
CA ASP A 101 11.45 12.48 2.00
C ASP A 101 12.54 12.59 3.08
N PRO A 102 12.69 13.74 3.76
CA PRO A 102 13.62 13.86 4.90
C PRO A 102 13.28 12.93 6.07
N ARG A 103 12.06 12.37 6.12
CA ARG A 103 11.63 11.39 7.13
C ARG A 103 11.97 9.95 6.75
N SER A 104 12.30 9.67 5.49
CA SER A 104 12.79 8.38 5.02
C SER A 104 14.31 8.35 5.13
N PHE A 105 14.83 8.25 6.36
CA PHE A 105 16.27 8.06 6.55
C PHE A 105 16.70 6.74 5.87
N GLY A 106 17.60 6.84 4.90
CA GLY A 106 18.20 5.69 4.22
C GLY A 106 17.25 4.90 3.29
N GLY A 107 16.21 5.51 2.72
CA GLY A 107 15.33 4.81 1.75
C GLY A 107 14.38 3.79 2.38
N THR A 108 14.13 3.89 3.70
CA THR A 108 13.18 3.04 4.41
C THR A 108 11.74 3.37 3.97
N PRO A 109 10.91 2.35 3.64
CA PRO A 109 9.50 2.56 3.35
C PRO A 109 8.73 3.21 4.50
N ARG A 110 7.75 4.05 4.17
CA ARG A 110 6.91 4.68 5.18
C ARG A 110 5.91 3.64 5.70
N ARG A 111 5.98 3.35 7.00
CA ARG A 111 5.04 2.46 7.69
C ARG A 111 4.03 3.27 8.48
N PHE A 112 2.76 3.07 8.20
CA PHE A 112 1.69 3.55 9.07
C PHE A 112 1.41 2.50 10.14
N ASP A 113 1.39 2.95 11.40
CA ASP A 113 0.81 2.17 12.49
C ASP A 113 -0.71 2.13 12.30
N LEU A 114 -1.20 1.05 11.68
CA LEU A 114 -2.61 0.89 11.32
C LEU A 114 -3.50 0.92 12.56
N GLU A 115 -3.06 0.33 13.67
CA GLU A 115 -3.81 0.33 14.94
C GLU A 115 -4.01 1.74 15.49
N ARG A 116 -2.96 2.55 15.49
CA ARG A 116 -3.07 3.96 15.90
C ARG A 116 -3.99 4.74 14.95
N GLN A 117 -3.90 4.49 13.65
CA GLN A 117 -4.73 5.18 12.67
C GLN A 117 -6.21 4.79 12.79
N LEU A 118 -6.50 3.51 13.05
CA LEU A 118 -7.85 3.02 13.31
C LEU A 118 -8.48 3.73 14.51
N ARG A 119 -7.76 3.79 15.64
CA ARG A 119 -8.26 4.51 16.83
C ARG A 119 -8.56 5.98 16.56
N GLN A 120 -7.84 6.61 15.63
CA GLN A 120 -8.02 8.01 15.31
C GLN A 120 -9.13 8.26 14.29
N TYR A 121 -9.22 7.43 13.24
CA TYR A 121 -10.05 7.70 12.06
C TYR A 121 -11.27 6.77 11.93
N ASP A 122 -11.28 5.61 12.59
CA ASP A 122 -12.43 4.70 12.65
C ASP A 122 -12.59 4.07 14.06
N PRO A 123 -12.76 4.89 15.12
CA PRO A 123 -12.80 4.38 16.50
C PRO A 123 -13.99 3.45 16.78
N GLN A 124 -15.03 3.48 15.95
CA GLN A 124 -16.23 2.65 16.08
C GLN A 124 -16.21 1.42 15.17
N GLU A 125 -15.14 1.23 14.40
CA GLU A 125 -14.97 0.19 13.38
C GLU A 125 -16.11 0.17 12.34
N THR A 126 -16.66 1.33 12.02
CA THR A 126 -17.82 1.44 11.13
C THR A 126 -17.45 1.04 9.71
N LEU A 127 -16.25 1.42 9.24
CA LEU A 127 -15.78 1.05 7.90
C LEU A 127 -15.54 -0.46 7.81
N ARG A 128 -14.90 -1.02 8.83
CA ARG A 128 -14.70 -2.47 8.93
C ARG A 128 -16.04 -3.20 8.86
N LYS A 129 -17.02 -2.81 9.68
CA LYS A 129 -18.34 -3.46 9.75
C LYS A 129 -19.14 -3.34 8.45
N LEU A 130 -19.04 -2.23 7.73
CA LEU A 130 -19.77 -2.01 6.49
C LEU A 130 -19.35 -2.98 5.36
N TRP A 131 -18.07 -3.38 5.37
CA TRP A 131 -17.47 -4.17 4.31
C TRP A 131 -16.96 -5.53 4.80
N THR A 132 -17.47 -6.06 5.92
CA THR A 132 -17.10 -7.39 6.44
C THR A 132 -17.76 -8.51 5.65
#